data_AF-A0A2N6NCU4-F1
#
_entry.id   AF-A0A2N6NCU4-F1
#
_cell.length_a   1.000
_cell.length_b   1.000
_cell.length_c   1.000
_cell.angle_alpha   90.00
_cell.angle_beta   90.00
_cell.angle_gamma   90.00
#
_symmetry.space_group_name_H-M   'P 1'
#
loop_
_entity.id
_entity.type
_entity.pdbx_description
1 polymer ?
#
loop_
_entity_poly.entity_id
_entity_poly.type
_entity_poly.pdbx_seq_one_letter_code
_entity_poly.pdbx_strand_id
1 'polypeptide(L)'
;MPRTGTHTKHVTRDDRARIRTLYYDAGFTQSRIASITGLTINQVKRSVAAKDAEIRPRSGRPPVMLAEDVDLMIEYIKGSKKGRQATSAAISEDLFKGRYGKYAIRSTLRRLGYTKSIGYGNTIQ
;
A
#
# COMPACT_ATOMS: atom_id res chain seq x y z
N MET A 1 3.97 17.91 -30.62
CA MET A 1 3.43 16.53 -30.64
C MET A 1 2.65 16.29 -29.35
N PRO A 2 1.34 15.97 -29.39
CA PRO A 2 0.61 15.60 -28.18
C PRO A 2 1.09 14.21 -27.73
N ARG A 3 1.52 14.09 -26.46
CA ARG A 3 1.74 12.78 -25.83
C ARG A 3 0.37 12.19 -25.55
N THR A 4 -0.11 11.30 -26.41
CA THR A 4 -1.26 10.46 -26.10
C THR A 4 -0.85 9.55 -24.93
N GLY A 5 -1.32 9.88 -23.73
CA GLY A 5 -1.11 9.06 -22.55
C GLY A 5 -1.70 7.68 -22.83
N THR A 6 -0.85 6.69 -23.02
CA THR A 6 -1.24 5.29 -23.23
C THR A 6 -1.64 4.69 -21.88
N HIS A 7 -2.72 5.21 -21.30
CA HIS A 7 -3.32 4.63 -20.10
C HIS A 7 -4.04 3.36 -20.51
N THR A 8 -3.35 2.21 -20.39
CA THR A 8 -3.99 0.90 -20.52
C THR A 8 -5.02 0.74 -19.40
N LYS A 9 -6.29 0.49 -19.77
CA LYS A 9 -7.38 0.20 -18.82
C LYS A 9 -6.93 -0.86 -17.82
N HIS A 10 -7.06 -0.59 -16.52
CA HIS A 10 -6.80 -1.61 -15.50
C HIS A 10 -7.95 -2.62 -15.48
N VAL A 11 -7.59 -3.90 -15.42
CA VAL A 11 -8.57 -4.98 -15.24
C VAL A 11 -9.19 -4.83 -13.85
N THR A 12 -10.51 -4.81 -13.78
CA THR A 12 -11.27 -4.84 -12.53
C THR A 12 -11.68 -6.26 -12.15
N ARG A 13 -12.15 -6.45 -10.92
CA ARG A 13 -12.67 -7.74 -10.45
C ARG A 13 -13.79 -8.25 -11.37
N ASP A 14 -14.70 -7.35 -11.76
CA ASP A 14 -15.84 -7.67 -12.62
C ASP A 14 -15.39 -8.01 -14.05
N ASP A 15 -14.41 -7.27 -14.59
CA ASP A 15 -13.79 -7.62 -15.87
C ASP A 15 -13.21 -9.05 -15.82
N ARG A 16 -12.53 -9.40 -14.72
CA ARG A 16 -11.93 -10.73 -14.55
C ARG A 16 -13.01 -11.81 -14.41
N ALA A 17 -14.06 -11.57 -13.62
CA ALA A 17 -15.19 -12.49 -13.50
C ALA A 17 -15.86 -12.74 -14.86
N ARG A 18 -16.07 -11.67 -15.64
CA ARG A 18 -16.63 -11.75 -16.99
C ARG A 18 -15.71 -12.54 -17.94
N ILE A 19 -14.41 -12.26 -17.94
CA ILE A 19 -13.43 -13.02 -18.75
C ILE A 19 -13.50 -14.52 -18.42
N ARG A 20 -13.52 -14.87 -17.13
CA ARG A 20 -13.56 -16.27 -16.69
C ARG A 20 -14.87 -16.95 -17.10
N THR A 21 -16.00 -16.27 -16.95
CA THR A 21 -17.30 -16.78 -17.41
C THR A 21 -17.28 -17.05 -18.92
N LEU A 22 -16.79 -16.09 -19.71
CA LEU A 22 -16.70 -16.24 -21.17
C LEU A 22 -15.75 -17.38 -21.60
N TYR A 23 -14.69 -17.63 -20.82
CA TYR A 23 -13.72 -18.67 -21.14
C TYR A 23 -14.19 -20.06 -20.70
N TYR A 24 -14.56 -20.22 -19.44
CA TYR A 24 -14.87 -21.54 -18.85
C TYR A 24 -16.30 -21.98 -19.11
N ASP A 25 -17.28 -21.07 -19.04
CA ASP A 25 -18.69 -21.42 -19.17
C ASP A 25 -19.16 -21.33 -20.62
N ALA A 26 -18.72 -20.29 -21.35
CA ALA A 26 -19.11 -20.06 -22.75
C ALA A 26 -18.13 -20.64 -23.79
N GLY A 27 -16.96 -21.15 -23.36
CA GLY A 27 -15.98 -21.79 -24.26
C GLY A 27 -15.34 -20.86 -25.30
N PHE A 28 -15.35 -19.53 -25.09
CA PHE A 28 -14.81 -18.60 -26.07
C PHE A 28 -13.28 -18.58 -26.07
N THR A 29 -12.71 -18.39 -27.27
CA THR A 29 -11.27 -18.18 -27.42
C THR A 29 -10.84 -16.84 -26.80
N GLN A 30 -9.60 -16.79 -26.31
CA GLN A 30 -9.06 -15.58 -25.66
C GLN A 30 -9.07 -14.36 -26.59
N SER A 31 -8.86 -14.55 -27.90
CA SER A 31 -8.96 -13.48 -28.91
C SER A 31 -10.37 -12.93 -29.02
N ARG A 32 -11.39 -13.80 -29.02
CA ARG A 32 -12.81 -13.38 -29.03
C ARG A 32 -13.16 -12.63 -27.75
N ILE A 33 -12.68 -13.10 -26.61
CA ILE A 33 -12.89 -12.43 -25.32
C ILE A 33 -12.26 -11.02 -25.32
N ALA A 34 -11.06 -10.86 -25.88
CA ALA A 34 -10.42 -9.56 -26.02
C ALA A 34 -11.28 -8.60 -26.86
N SER A 35 -11.83 -9.06 -27.99
CA SER A 35 -12.75 -8.26 -28.82
C SER A 35 -14.04 -7.87 -28.07
N ILE A 36 -14.62 -8.79 -27.30
CA ILE A 36 -15.87 -8.53 -26.54
C ILE A 36 -15.64 -7.55 -25.37
N THR A 37 -14.50 -7.66 -24.70
CA THR A 37 -14.21 -6.91 -23.45
C THR A 37 -13.46 -5.60 -23.69
N GLY A 38 -12.87 -5.41 -24.88
CA GLY A 38 -11.98 -4.29 -25.20
C GLY A 38 -10.65 -4.34 -24.44
N LEU A 39 -10.33 -5.47 -23.79
CA LEU A 39 -9.07 -5.67 -23.08
C LEU A 39 -8.01 -6.23 -24.01
N THR A 40 -6.74 -5.99 -23.66
CA THR A 40 -5.63 -6.57 -24.41
C THR A 40 -5.59 -8.09 -24.23
N ILE A 41 -5.08 -8.81 -25.23
CA ILE A 41 -4.98 -10.28 -25.16
C ILE A 41 -4.13 -10.77 -23.97
N ASN A 42 -3.12 -9.99 -23.58
CA ASN A 42 -2.30 -10.30 -22.40
C ASN A 42 -3.09 -10.16 -21.09
N GLN A 43 -3.97 -9.17 -20.98
CA GLN A 43 -4.85 -9.03 -19.82
C GLN A 43 -5.84 -10.19 -19.72
N VAL A 44 -6.38 -10.64 -20.85
CA VAL A 44 -7.25 -11.83 -20.92
C VAL A 44 -6.49 -13.08 -20.48
N LYS A 45 -5.30 -13.33 -21.06
CA LYS A 45 -4.42 -14.45 -20.68
C LYS A 45 -4.15 -14.51 -19.18
N ARG A 46 -3.73 -13.39 -18.60
CA ARG A 46 -3.44 -13.31 -17.14
C ARG A 46 -4.69 -13.50 -16.29
N SER A 47 -5.86 -13.09 -16.78
CA SER A 47 -7.14 -13.23 -16.09
C SER A 47 -7.66 -14.67 -16.10
N VAL A 48 -7.45 -15.39 -17.21
CA VAL A 48 -7.75 -16.83 -17.31
C VAL A 48 -6.81 -17.64 -16.41
N ALA A 49 -5.51 -17.33 -16.43
CA ALA A 49 -4.51 -18.03 -15.62
C ALA A 49 -4.62 -17.75 -14.10
N ALA A 50 -5.34 -16.70 -13.69
CA ALA A 50 -5.57 -16.42 -12.28
C ALA A 50 -6.41 -17.53 -11.63
N LYS A 51 -6.20 -17.78 -10.33
CA LYS A 51 -6.97 -18.78 -9.58
C LYS A 51 -8.46 -18.43 -9.50
N ASP A 52 -8.77 -17.14 -9.31
CA ASP A 52 -10.11 -16.62 -9.09
C ASP A 52 -10.27 -15.21 -9.71
N ALA A 53 -11.45 -14.61 -9.51
CA ALA A 53 -11.76 -13.26 -9.97
C ALA A 53 -11.09 -12.16 -9.13
N GLU A 54 -10.48 -12.48 -7.99
CA GLU A 54 -10.00 -11.48 -7.04
C GLU A 54 -8.73 -10.79 -7.53
N ILE A 55 -8.70 -9.47 -7.40
CA ILE A 55 -7.52 -8.66 -7.75
C ILE A 55 -6.75 -8.38 -6.47
N ARG A 56 -5.54 -8.95 -6.39
CA ARG A 56 -4.63 -8.64 -5.29
C ARG A 56 -4.36 -7.12 -5.25
N PRO A 57 -4.51 -6.47 -4.09
CA PRO A 57 -4.17 -5.06 -3.96
C PRO A 57 -2.69 -4.86 -4.29
N ARG A 58 -2.38 -3.73 -4.93
CA ARG A 58 -0.99 -3.37 -5.21
C ARG A 58 -0.26 -3.18 -3.89
N SER A 59 0.93 -3.76 -3.77
CA SER A 59 1.83 -3.41 -2.68
C SER A 59 2.18 -1.93 -2.82
N GLY A 60 1.79 -1.12 -1.84
CA GLY A 60 2.20 0.27 -1.76
C GLY A 60 3.71 0.41 -1.57
N ARG A 61 4.18 1.64 -1.47
CA ARG A 61 5.59 1.92 -1.15
C ARG A 61 5.94 1.27 0.20
N PRO A 62 7.06 0.53 0.31
CA PRO A 62 7.47 -0.02 1.59
C PRO A 62 7.77 1.08 2.61
N PRO A 63 7.68 0.78 3.92
CA PRO A 63 8.08 1.70 4.98
C PRO A 63 9.53 2.15 4.81
N VAL A 64 9.81 3.41 5.17
CA VAL A 64 11.16 4.00 5.05
C VAL A 64 12.10 3.52 6.15
N MET A 65 11.58 3.22 7.35
CA MET A 65 12.38 2.82 8.50
C MET A 65 12.61 1.30 8.52
N LEU A 66 13.82 0.91 8.93
CA LEU A 66 14.19 -0.48 9.23
C LEU A 66 13.43 -0.99 10.46
N ALA A 67 13.23 -2.31 10.55
CA ALA A 67 12.54 -2.93 11.68
C ALA A 67 13.26 -2.68 13.01
N GLU A 68 14.59 -2.84 13.03
CA GLU A 68 15.42 -2.60 14.22
C GLU A 68 15.30 -1.16 14.73
N ASP A 69 15.31 -0.18 13.82
CA ASP A 69 15.13 1.23 14.17
C ASP A 69 13.70 1.50 14.69
N VAL A 70 12.71 0.76 14.19
CA VAL A 70 11.34 0.87 14.71
C VAL A 70 11.28 0.36 16.16
N ASP A 71 11.96 -0.74 16.47
CA ASP A 71 11.99 -1.30 17.83
C ASP A 71 12.72 -0.36 18.80
N LEU A 72 13.85 0.21 18.38
CA LEU A 72 14.57 1.23 19.15
C LEU A 72 13.69 2.47 19.42
N MET A 73 12.91 2.91 18.43
CA MET A 73 11.96 4.01 18.59
C MET A 73 10.87 3.68 19.62
N ILE A 74 10.34 2.45 19.60
CA ILE A 74 9.33 1.99 20.54
C ILE A 74 9.90 1.96 21.96
N GLU A 75 11.12 1.43 22.13
CA GLU A 75 11.83 1.38 23.40
C GLU A 75 12.02 2.79 23.98
N TYR A 76 12.52 3.73 23.17
CA TYR A 76 12.71 5.12 23.57
C TYR A 76 11.40 5.79 24.05
N ILE A 77 10.30 5.56 23.32
CA ILE A 77 8.98 6.11 23.66
C ILE A 77 8.45 5.50 24.96
N LYS A 78 8.61 4.18 25.16
CA LYS A 78 8.12 3.51 26.37
C LYS A 78 8.99 3.83 27.60
N GLY A 79 10.31 3.86 27.43
CA GLY A 79 11.30 3.88 28.50
C GLY A 79 11.47 5.21 29.22
N SER A 80 11.01 6.35 28.67
CA SER A 80 11.25 7.66 29.29
C SER A 80 10.07 8.63 29.19
N LYS A 81 9.92 9.50 30.21
CA LYS A 81 8.96 10.62 30.15
C LYS A 81 9.26 11.56 28.98
N LYS A 82 10.56 11.80 28.71
CA LYS A 82 11.04 12.57 27.56
C LYS A 82 10.56 11.95 26.25
N GLY A 83 10.73 10.64 26.07
CA GLY A 83 10.33 9.92 24.86
C GLY A 83 8.82 9.91 24.63
N ARG A 84 8.02 9.72 25.70
CA ARG A 84 6.55 9.80 25.61
C ARG A 84 6.04 11.16 25.12
N GLN A 85 6.73 12.24 25.47
CA GLN A 85 6.35 13.61 25.09
C GLN A 85 7.11 14.12 23.86
N ALA A 86 8.08 13.38 23.34
CA ALA A 86 8.96 13.84 22.28
C ALA A 86 8.18 14.09 20.98
N THR A 87 8.45 15.21 20.32
CA THR A 87 7.89 15.51 18.99
C THR A 87 8.53 14.60 17.93
N SER A 88 7.90 14.44 16.76
CA SER A 88 8.48 13.56 15.71
C SER A 88 9.78 14.13 15.14
N ALA A 89 9.95 15.45 15.23
CA ALA A 89 11.21 16.12 14.94
C ALA A 89 12.25 15.84 16.04
N ALA A 90 11.87 15.93 17.31
CA ALA A 90 12.77 15.59 18.42
C ALA A 90 13.26 14.13 18.35
N ILE A 91 12.38 13.17 18.03
CA ILE A 91 12.80 11.76 17.87
C ILE A 91 13.77 11.60 16.68
N SER A 92 13.51 12.31 15.58
CA SER A 92 14.40 12.34 14.42
C SER A 92 15.81 12.81 14.80
N GLU A 93 15.92 13.92 15.52
CA GLU A 93 17.21 14.49 15.92
C GLU A 93 17.86 13.74 17.08
N ASP A 94 17.14 13.54 18.19
CA ASP A 94 17.71 13.00 19.43
C ASP A 94 18.07 11.51 19.32
N LEU A 95 17.18 10.70 18.73
CA LEU A 95 17.35 9.25 18.69
C LEU A 95 18.09 8.80 17.42
N PHE A 96 17.73 9.38 16.28
CA PHE A 96 18.25 8.95 14.98
C PHE A 96 19.25 9.91 14.34
N LYS A 97 19.62 11.02 15.02
CA LYS A 97 20.61 12.00 14.54
C LYS A 97 20.32 12.49 13.11
N GLY A 98 19.05 12.70 12.78
CA GLY A 98 18.61 13.18 11.46
C GLY A 98 18.57 12.11 10.35
N ARG A 99 18.91 10.84 10.64
CA ARG A 99 18.86 9.74 9.64
C ARG A 99 17.48 9.56 9.01
N TYR A 100 16.41 9.79 9.79
CA TYR A 100 15.03 9.70 9.33
C TYR A 100 14.31 11.02 9.51
N GLY A 101 13.81 11.63 8.43
CA GLY A 101 13.06 12.89 8.53
C GLY A 101 11.79 12.76 9.38
N LYS A 102 11.33 13.88 9.95
CA LYS A 102 10.15 13.95 10.85
C LYS A 102 8.89 13.22 10.34
N TYR A 103 8.68 13.19 9.02
CA TYR A 103 7.52 12.54 8.40
C TYR A 103 7.64 11.02 8.35
N ALA A 104 8.86 10.47 8.22
CA ALA A 104 9.11 9.03 8.32
C ALA A 104 8.83 8.54 9.74
N ILE A 105 9.33 9.26 10.75
CA ILE A 105 9.00 8.98 12.15
C ILE A 105 7.48 9.04 12.38
N ARG A 106 6.82 10.11 11.91
CA ARG A 106 5.38 10.29 12.09
C ARG A 106 4.56 9.19 11.41
N SER A 107 4.88 8.82 10.16
CA SER A 107 4.13 7.78 9.44
C SER A 107 4.32 6.41 10.08
N THR A 108 5.53 6.09 10.55
CA THR A 108 5.81 4.86 11.30
C THR A 108 5.01 4.81 12.60
N LEU A 109 5.01 5.89 13.38
CA LEU A 109 4.21 5.98 14.62
C LEU A 109 2.71 5.77 14.35
N ARG A 110 2.17 6.40 13.31
CA ARG A 110 0.76 6.21 12.91
C ARG A 110 0.46 4.76 12.52
N ARG A 111 1.36 4.11 11.78
CA ARG A 111 1.22 2.69 11.38
C ARG A 111 1.23 1.75 12.60
N LEU A 112 1.96 2.11 13.64
CA LEU A 112 2.02 1.38 14.92
C LEU A 112 0.87 1.69 15.87
N GLY A 113 -0.07 2.58 15.50
CA GLY A 113 -1.19 2.97 16.36
C GLY A 113 -0.88 4.09 17.36
N TYR A 114 0.31 4.68 17.33
CA TYR A 114 0.61 5.86 18.16
C TYR A 114 -0.04 7.11 17.58
N THR A 115 -1.17 7.52 18.17
CA THR A 115 -1.83 8.80 17.87
C THR A 115 -1.20 9.91 18.71
N LYS A 116 -0.58 10.90 18.06
CA LYS A 116 -0.23 12.14 18.75
C LYS A 116 -1.48 13.00 18.92
N SER A 117 -2.13 12.86 20.07
CA SER A 117 -2.67 14.03 20.76
C SER A 117 -1.53 14.59 21.62
N ILE A 118 -0.74 15.51 21.06
CA ILE A 118 0.14 16.37 21.87
C ILE A 118 -0.36 17.78 21.61
N GLY A 119 -1.30 18.16 22.46
CA GLY A 119 -2.14 19.35 22.40
C GLY A 119 -3.45 19.01 23.09
N TYR A 120 -3.43 18.91 24.42
CA TYR A 120 -4.52 18.54 25.34
C TYR A 120 -4.84 17.04 25.47
N GLY A 121 -4.78 16.55 26.72
CA GLY A 121 -5.55 15.41 27.21
C GLY A 121 -5.08 14.00 26.84
N ASN A 122 -4.72 13.24 27.88
CA ASN A 122 -4.52 11.79 27.90
C ASN A 122 -5.56 11.00 27.09
N THR A 123 -5.11 9.98 26.33
CA THR A 123 -5.74 8.65 26.36
C THR A 123 -4.80 7.60 25.73
N ILE A 124 -4.45 6.58 26.50
CA ILE A 124 -4.05 5.25 26.02
C ILE A 124 -5.30 4.40 26.27
N GLN A 125 -5.83 3.73 25.25
CA GLN A 125 -6.74 2.59 25.43
C GLN A 125 -5.94 1.35 25.80
#